data_AF-A0A1V4MQQ7-F1
#
_entry.id   AF-A0A1V4MQQ7-F1
#
_cell.length_a   1.000
_cell.length_b   1.000
_cell.length_c   1.000
_cell.angle_alpha   90.00
_cell.angle_beta   90.00
_cell.angle_gamma   90.00
#
_symmetry.space_group_name_H-M   'P 1'
#
loop_
_entity.id
_entity.type
_entity.pdbx_description
1 polymer ?
#
loop_
_entity_poly.entity_id
_entity_poly.type
_entity_poly.pdbx_seq_one_letter_code
_entity_poly.pdbx_strand_id
1 'polypeptide(L)'
;MQAAITISCPDYGVCSCIIPQGTQGTVLCYDAGDDYPYFVQWDNDCNTYHDVDEGEFVDYCAESDGWEVWMADDEIAGVVPTPATIPVPAGGQDFSYSPTNLPVLSTDPSQAKPMGIGPVAEGGGTLNIIIDIDQFSGPVDIYFGLYLPELDPYNIYLFTSGGTFQPLSDSPAPWKANITGPIHESLFGSIETSILLRGNYYLYLLVTPAGSLSNYYIWTTGFSLE
;
A
#
# COMPACT_ATOMS: atom_id res chain seq x y z
N MET A 1 14.00 24.63 -11.07
CA MET A 1 12.73 25.20 -11.57
C MET A 1 11.96 24.02 -12.15
N GLN A 2 10.82 23.64 -11.58
CA GLN A 2 9.94 22.62 -12.18
C GLN A 2 9.25 23.25 -13.38
N ALA A 3 9.27 22.58 -14.55
CA ALA A 3 8.46 22.98 -15.68
C ALA A 3 7.14 22.22 -15.59
N ALA A 4 6.03 22.93 -15.38
CA ALA A 4 4.71 22.33 -15.55
C ALA A 4 4.40 22.32 -17.04
N ILE A 5 4.27 21.13 -17.63
CA ILE A 5 3.82 20.97 -19.02
C ILE A 5 2.32 20.67 -18.96
N THR A 6 1.53 21.50 -19.62
CA THR A 6 0.09 21.28 -19.78
C THR A 6 -0.12 20.59 -21.13
N ILE A 7 -0.70 19.40 -21.15
CA ILE A 7 -0.96 18.65 -22.37
C ILE A 7 -2.47 18.78 -22.66
N SER A 8 -2.84 19.35 -23.81
CA SER A 8 -4.23 19.36 -24.26
C SER A 8 -4.49 18.12 -25.10
N CYS A 9 -5.39 17.26 -24.64
CA CYS A 9 -5.84 16.12 -25.42
C CYS A 9 -7.01 16.56 -26.32
N PRO A 10 -6.98 16.34 -27.65
CA PRO A 10 -8.00 16.87 -28.57
C PRO A 10 -9.42 16.37 -28.27
N ASP A 11 -9.55 15.15 -27.76
CA ASP A 11 -10.84 14.47 -27.62
C ASP A 11 -11.35 14.41 -26.16
N TYR A 12 -10.49 14.60 -25.16
CA TYR A 12 -10.83 14.35 -23.74
C TYR A 12 -10.59 15.53 -22.78
N GLY A 13 -10.07 16.66 -23.25
CA GLY A 13 -9.85 17.86 -22.43
C GLY A 13 -8.40 18.04 -21.97
N VAL A 14 -8.18 18.81 -20.90
CA VAL A 14 -6.85 19.23 -20.45
C VAL A 14 -6.35 18.33 -19.32
N CYS A 15 -5.40 17.46 -19.64
CA CYS A 15 -4.72 16.63 -18.67
C CYS A 15 -3.49 17.37 -18.14
N SER A 16 -3.40 17.53 -16.82
CA SER A 16 -2.27 18.23 -16.18
C SER A 16 -1.37 17.23 -15.46
N CYS A 17 -0.19 16.97 -16.02
CA CYS A 17 0.82 16.12 -15.38
C CYS A 17 2.07 16.96 -15.05
N ILE A 18 2.58 16.86 -13.83
CA ILE A 18 3.79 17.57 -13.39
C ILE A 18 4.97 16.59 -13.51
N ILE A 19 5.84 16.83 -14.49
CA ILE A 19 7.05 16.01 -14.69
C ILE A 19 8.28 16.81 -14.25
N PRO A 20 9.16 16.26 -13.40
CA PRO A 20 10.44 16.87 -13.09
C PRO A 20 11.35 16.86 -14.34
N GLN A 21 11.93 18.01 -14.70
CA GLN A 21 12.85 18.09 -15.85
C GLN A 21 14.02 17.10 -15.71
N GLY A 22 14.31 16.36 -16.80
CA GLY A 22 15.43 15.42 -16.88
C GLY A 22 15.09 13.96 -16.48
N THR A 23 13.81 13.62 -16.36
CA THR A 23 13.38 12.26 -16.00
C THR A 23 12.93 11.51 -17.25
N GLN A 24 13.59 10.39 -17.58
CA GLN A 24 13.06 9.38 -18.50
C GLN A 24 12.20 8.40 -17.72
N GLY A 25 11.04 8.04 -18.25
CA GLY A 25 10.18 7.04 -17.62
C GLY A 25 8.71 7.17 -17.97
N THR A 26 7.92 6.25 -17.40
CA THR A 26 6.47 6.22 -17.54
C THR A 26 5.81 7.00 -16.42
N VAL A 27 4.93 7.94 -16.77
CA VAL A 27 4.15 8.75 -15.83
C VAL A 27 2.71 8.27 -15.87
N LEU A 28 2.16 7.98 -14.69
CA LEU A 28 0.72 7.76 -14.53
C LEU A 28 0.00 9.11 -14.56
N CYS A 29 -0.90 9.28 -15.50
CA CYS A 29 -1.77 10.44 -15.59
C CYS A 29 -3.21 10.02 -15.27
N TYR A 30 -3.93 10.89 -14.56
CA TYR A 30 -5.34 10.71 -14.21
C TYR A 30 -6.13 11.82 -14.90
N ASP A 31 -7.20 11.46 -15.60
CA ASP A 31 -8.17 12.44 -16.08
C ASP A 31 -9.13 12.81 -14.94
N ALA A 32 -9.64 14.04 -14.94
CA ALA A 32 -10.62 14.54 -13.98
C ALA A 32 -12.05 14.00 -14.25
N GLY A 33 -12.20 12.97 -15.08
CA GLY A 33 -13.50 12.41 -15.50
C GLY A 33 -13.55 10.90 -15.68
N ASP A 34 -12.43 10.18 -15.69
CA ASP A 34 -12.38 8.73 -15.91
C ASP A 34 -11.71 7.97 -14.76
N ASP A 35 -12.28 6.81 -14.42
CA ASP A 35 -11.85 5.95 -13.31
C ASP A 35 -10.61 5.07 -13.65
N TYR A 36 -10.06 5.20 -14.85
CA TYR A 36 -8.93 4.40 -15.32
C TYR A 36 -7.67 5.25 -15.54
N PRO A 37 -6.54 4.90 -14.90
CA PRO A 37 -5.27 5.56 -15.18
C PRO A 37 -4.75 5.15 -16.56
N TYR A 38 -4.19 6.10 -17.30
CA TYR A 38 -3.42 5.83 -18.51
C TYR A 38 -1.94 6.13 -18.29
N PHE A 39 -1.09 5.38 -19.01
CA PHE A 39 0.35 5.45 -18.90
C PHE A 39 0.93 6.27 -20.06
N VAL A 40 1.66 7.33 -19.73
CA VAL A 40 2.37 8.14 -20.73
C VAL A 40 3.87 7.88 -20.57
N GLN A 41 4.52 7.34 -21.60
CA GLN A 41 5.96 7.15 -21.61
C GLN A 41 6.65 8.38 -22.20
N TRP A 42 7.65 8.92 -21.51
CA TRP A 42 8.37 10.12 -21.92
C TRP A 42 9.81 9.79 -22.28
N ASP A 43 10.21 10.08 -23.53
CA ASP A 43 11.62 10.05 -23.96
C ASP A 43 12.10 11.47 -24.30
N ASN A 44 13.38 11.73 -24.02
CA ASN A 44 14.00 13.06 -24.14
C ASN A 44 14.20 13.53 -25.58
N ASP A 45 13.91 12.68 -26.57
CA ASP A 45 14.18 12.97 -27.97
C ASP A 45 12.96 13.50 -28.75
N CYS A 46 11.71 13.39 -28.23
CA CYS A 46 10.51 13.99 -28.84
C CYS A 46 9.37 14.14 -27.80
N ASN A 47 8.54 15.19 -27.92
CA ASN A 47 7.27 15.32 -27.19
C ASN A 47 6.25 14.30 -27.71
N THR A 48 6.42 13.02 -27.39
CA THR A 48 5.50 11.95 -27.79
C THR A 48 4.34 11.83 -26.81
N TYR A 49 3.15 11.58 -27.36
CA TYR A 49 1.93 11.25 -26.64
C TYR A 49 1.55 9.81 -26.98
N HIS A 50 1.10 9.05 -25.99
CA HIS A 50 0.67 7.67 -26.15
C HIS A 50 -0.80 7.57 -25.75
N ASP A 51 -1.65 7.13 -26.67
CA ASP A 51 -3.01 6.69 -26.37
C ASP A 51 -3.05 5.17 -26.42
N VAL A 52 -3.73 4.53 -25.46
CA VAL A 52 -3.81 3.08 -25.35
C VAL A 52 -5.27 2.66 -25.33
N ASP A 53 -6.03 3.08 -26.34
CA ASP A 53 -7.34 2.51 -26.60
C ASP A 53 -7.22 1.30 -27.55
N GLU A 54 -7.71 0.15 -27.08
CA GLU A 54 -8.01 -1.06 -27.85
C GLU A 54 -6.86 -1.82 -28.54
N GLY A 55 -5.60 -1.61 -28.13
CA GLY A 55 -4.52 -2.56 -28.44
C GLY A 55 -3.88 -2.43 -29.83
N GLU A 56 -3.96 -1.25 -30.45
CA GLU A 56 -3.20 -0.93 -31.66
C GLU A 56 -2.26 0.27 -31.38
N PHE A 57 -0.99 0.14 -31.77
CA PHE A 57 0.04 1.15 -31.52
C PHE A 57 0.06 2.18 -32.65
N VAL A 58 -0.06 3.47 -32.34
CA VAL A 58 0.10 4.54 -33.34
C VAL A 58 1.00 5.65 -32.79
N ASP A 59 2.14 5.86 -33.45
CA ASP A 59 3.07 6.96 -33.16
C ASP A 59 2.73 8.21 -33.96
N TYR A 60 2.77 9.38 -33.32
CA TYR A 60 2.67 10.69 -33.98
C TYR A 60 3.88 11.56 -33.61
N CYS A 61 4.71 11.89 -34.61
CA CYS A 61 5.78 12.87 -34.48
C CYS A 61 5.31 14.23 -35.01
N ALA A 62 5.46 15.29 -34.20
CA ALA A 62 5.29 16.66 -34.67
C ALA A 62 6.65 17.26 -35.05
N GLU A 63 7.03 17.17 -36.33
CA GLU A 63 8.05 18.06 -36.89
C GLU A 63 7.39 19.31 -37.47
N SER A 64 8.17 20.39 -37.58
CA SER A 64 7.72 21.74 -37.95
C SER A 64 7.05 21.86 -39.32
N ASP A 65 7.00 20.79 -40.13
CA ASP A 65 6.59 20.85 -41.54
C ASP A 65 5.59 19.76 -42.00
N GLY A 66 4.88 19.08 -41.10
CA GLY A 66 3.74 18.21 -41.45
C GLY A 66 3.72 16.85 -40.76
N TRP A 67 2.53 16.22 -40.72
CA TRP A 67 2.31 14.93 -40.07
C TRP A 67 2.62 13.79 -41.05
N GLU A 68 3.67 13.00 -40.77
CA GLU A 68 3.87 11.68 -41.40
C GLU A 68 3.71 10.58 -40.34
N VAL A 69 2.87 9.59 -40.66
CA VAL A 69 2.63 8.41 -39.83
C VAL A 69 3.70 7.37 -40.15
N TRP A 70 4.54 7.04 -39.18
CA TRP A 70 5.45 5.89 -39.26
C TRP A 70 4.83 4.76 -38.45
N MET A 71 4.39 3.69 -39.13
CA MET A 71 4.00 2.47 -38.44
C MET A 71 5.29 1.71 -38.11
N ALA A 72 5.73 1.76 -36.86
CA ALA A 72 6.81 0.92 -36.38
C ALA A 72 6.33 -0.53 -36.36
N ASP A 73 6.94 -1.37 -37.19
CA ASP A 73 6.72 -2.80 -37.32
C ASP A 73 7.58 -3.62 -36.35
N ASP A 74 8.02 -3.02 -35.24
CA ASP A 74 8.87 -3.67 -34.25
C ASP A 74 8.16 -3.74 -32.89
N GLU A 75 7.97 -4.98 -32.44
CA GLU A 75 7.37 -5.36 -31.16
C GLU A 75 8.26 -4.79 -30.03
N ILE A 76 7.99 -3.56 -29.58
CA ILE A 76 8.60 -3.03 -28.37
C ILE A 76 8.04 -3.86 -27.21
N ALA A 77 8.78 -4.90 -26.84
CA ALA A 77 8.63 -5.63 -25.58
C ALA A 77 8.96 -4.66 -24.42
N GLY A 78 8.05 -3.72 -24.17
CA GLY A 78 8.06 -2.90 -22.98
C GLY A 78 7.92 -3.83 -21.78
N VAL A 79 9.02 -4.00 -21.05
CA VAL A 79 8.99 -4.68 -19.75
C VAL A 79 8.09 -3.84 -18.86
N VAL A 80 6.83 -4.24 -18.71
CA VAL A 80 5.97 -3.72 -17.65
C VAL A 80 6.71 -4.08 -16.35
N PRO A 81 7.21 -3.10 -15.57
CA PRO A 81 7.89 -3.43 -14.32
C PRO A 81 6.88 -4.18 -13.46
N THR A 82 7.20 -5.42 -13.11
CA THR A 82 6.37 -6.21 -12.21
C THR A 82 6.17 -5.37 -10.95
N PRO A 83 4.91 -5.20 -10.47
CA PRO A 83 4.67 -4.44 -9.25
C PRO A 83 5.58 -4.97 -8.15
N ALA A 84 6.31 -4.07 -7.48
CA ALA A 84 7.15 -4.48 -6.38
C ALA A 84 6.24 -5.08 -5.28
N THR A 85 6.54 -6.31 -4.88
CA THR A 85 5.77 -7.03 -3.85
C THR A 85 6.63 -7.23 -2.60
N ILE A 86 5.99 -7.29 -1.44
CA ILE A 86 6.63 -7.73 -0.21
C ILE A 86 7.01 -9.22 -0.35
N PRO A 87 8.26 -9.63 -0.08
CA PRO A 87 8.61 -11.04 -0.11
C PRO A 87 7.87 -11.84 0.97
N VAL A 88 7.50 -13.09 0.69
CA VAL A 88 7.01 -14.01 1.72
C VAL A 88 8.10 -14.24 2.78
N PRO A 89 7.79 -14.27 4.10
CA PRO A 89 8.79 -14.47 5.13
C PRO A 89 9.59 -15.78 4.95
N ALA A 90 10.91 -15.64 4.79
CA ALA A 90 11.85 -16.76 4.70
C ALA A 90 12.54 -17.10 6.04
N GLY A 91 12.33 -16.26 7.07
CA GLY A 91 12.82 -16.41 8.44
C GLY A 91 12.00 -15.53 9.38
N GLY A 92 12.34 -15.51 10.67
CA GLY A 92 11.71 -14.62 11.65
C GLY A 92 12.34 -13.23 11.65
N GLN A 93 11.52 -12.18 11.56
CA GLN A 93 11.94 -10.78 11.66
C GLN A 93 10.96 -9.97 12.51
N ASP A 94 11.50 -9.21 13.47
CA ASP A 94 10.73 -8.37 14.39
C ASP A 94 10.95 -6.89 14.07
N PHE A 95 9.85 -6.13 13.97
CA PHE A 95 9.85 -4.71 13.65
C PHE A 95 9.03 -3.92 14.68
N SER A 96 9.70 -3.19 15.55
CA SER A 96 9.04 -2.31 16.54
C SER A 96 9.13 -0.85 16.11
N TYR A 97 8.02 -0.12 16.16
CA TYR A 97 7.99 1.30 15.81
C TYR A 97 7.03 2.10 16.72
N SER A 98 7.34 3.38 16.89
CA SER A 98 6.47 4.34 17.59
C SER A 98 5.11 4.43 16.89
N PRO A 99 4.01 4.64 17.64
CA PRO A 99 2.68 4.71 17.07
C PRO A 99 2.59 5.78 15.98
N THR A 100 1.80 5.47 14.95
CA THR A 100 1.56 6.37 13.82
C THR A 100 0.07 6.60 13.65
N ASN A 101 -0.32 7.80 13.22
CA ASN A 101 -1.73 8.12 12.97
C ASN A 101 -2.26 7.31 11.76
N LEU A 102 -1.47 7.23 10.69
CA LEU A 102 -1.76 6.47 9.48
C LEU A 102 -0.66 5.43 9.21
N PRO A 103 -0.99 4.28 8.58
CA PRO A 103 -0.01 3.32 8.13
C PRO A 103 1.02 3.91 7.14
N VAL A 104 2.20 3.31 7.08
CA VAL A 104 3.23 3.62 6.07
C VAL A 104 3.50 2.38 5.23
N LEU A 105 3.17 2.47 3.94
CA LEU A 105 3.39 1.38 2.98
C LEU A 105 4.85 1.31 2.54
N SER A 106 5.33 0.09 2.37
CA SER A 106 6.64 -0.22 1.79
C SER A 106 6.69 -1.69 1.41
N THR A 107 7.33 -1.98 0.29
CA THR A 107 7.64 -3.36 -0.12
C THR A 107 8.84 -3.94 0.64
N ASP A 108 9.59 -3.10 1.37
CA ASP A 108 10.59 -3.53 2.35
C ASP A 108 9.90 -3.69 3.72
N PRO A 109 9.79 -4.93 4.27
CA PRO A 109 9.13 -5.17 5.55
C PRO A 109 9.69 -4.32 6.70
N SER A 110 10.99 -3.99 6.65
CA SER A 110 11.66 -3.22 7.70
C SER A 110 11.32 -1.73 7.70
N GLN A 111 10.81 -1.23 6.57
CA GLN A 111 10.40 0.16 6.40
C GLN A 111 8.88 0.33 6.48
N ALA A 112 8.12 -0.76 6.33
CA ALA A 112 6.68 -0.76 6.48
C ALA A 112 6.25 -0.52 7.94
N LYS A 113 5.18 0.25 8.11
CA LYS A 113 4.47 0.46 9.38
C LYS A 113 3.00 0.17 9.14
N PRO A 114 2.60 -1.10 9.12
CA PRO A 114 1.31 -1.49 8.57
C PRO A 114 0.13 -1.15 9.47
N MET A 115 0.35 -0.71 10.71
CA MET A 115 -0.71 -0.32 11.65
C MET A 115 -0.65 1.17 11.95
N GLY A 116 -1.68 1.89 11.52
CA GLY A 116 -2.02 3.22 12.01
C GLY A 116 -3.05 3.10 13.13
N ILE A 117 -2.93 3.91 14.17
CA ILE A 117 -3.83 3.87 15.35
C ILE A 117 -4.66 5.14 15.51
N GLY A 118 -4.61 6.05 14.53
CA GLY A 118 -5.39 7.28 14.55
C GLY A 118 -4.81 8.36 15.47
N PRO A 119 -5.61 9.40 15.78
CA PRO A 119 -5.17 10.57 16.54
C PRO A 119 -4.51 10.28 17.89
N VAL A 120 -4.84 9.16 18.54
CA VAL A 120 -4.21 8.74 19.81
C VAL A 120 -2.68 8.58 19.68
N ALA A 121 -2.15 8.30 18.48
CA ALA A 121 -0.71 8.26 18.23
C ALA A 121 0.00 9.59 18.54
N GLU A 122 -0.74 10.70 18.45
CA GLU A 122 -0.25 12.07 18.63
C GLU A 122 -0.81 12.70 19.92
N GLY A 123 -1.40 11.90 20.81
CA GLY A 123 -2.05 12.36 22.04
C GLY A 123 -3.50 12.82 21.88
N GLY A 124 -4.14 12.52 20.75
CA GLY A 124 -5.56 12.77 20.52
C GLY A 124 -6.49 11.84 21.31
N GLY A 125 -7.78 12.19 21.33
CA GLY A 125 -8.82 11.49 22.12
C GLY A 125 -9.46 10.29 21.43
N THR A 126 -8.97 9.86 20.27
CA THR A 126 -9.64 8.85 19.44
C THR A 126 -8.65 7.80 18.95
N LEU A 127 -8.97 6.54 19.18
CA LEU A 127 -8.32 5.36 18.61
C LEU A 127 -9.03 5.00 17.29
N ASN A 128 -8.27 4.77 16.23
CA ASN A 128 -8.78 4.22 14.98
C ASN A 128 -7.72 3.30 14.38
N ILE A 129 -7.95 1.99 14.42
CA ILE A 129 -6.96 1.02 13.96
C ILE A 129 -7.15 0.80 12.47
N ILE A 130 -6.17 1.19 11.67
CA ILE A 130 -6.13 0.96 10.23
C ILE A 130 -4.96 0.03 9.96
N ILE A 131 -5.23 -1.07 9.24
CA ILE A 131 -4.21 -1.98 8.74
C ILE A 131 -4.11 -1.76 7.24
N ASP A 132 -2.93 -1.34 6.79
CA ASP A 132 -2.63 -1.16 5.38
C ASP A 132 -1.26 -1.79 5.05
N ILE A 133 -1.25 -2.72 4.10
CA ILE A 133 -0.04 -3.44 3.71
C ILE A 133 -0.10 -3.82 2.24
N ASP A 134 1.05 -3.66 1.57
CA ASP A 134 1.20 -3.97 0.15
C ASP A 134 1.03 -5.46 -0.15
N GLN A 135 0.95 -5.76 -1.44
CA GLN A 135 0.86 -7.13 -1.94
C GLN A 135 2.14 -7.93 -1.62
N PHE A 136 1.97 -9.15 -1.14
CA PHE A 136 2.99 -10.17 -0.97
C PHE A 136 3.24 -10.95 -2.26
N SER A 137 4.49 -11.41 -2.43
CA SER A 137 4.93 -12.22 -3.58
C SER A 137 4.35 -13.64 -3.60
N GLY A 138 3.63 -14.04 -2.55
CA GLY A 138 3.00 -15.34 -2.42
C GLY A 138 2.03 -15.38 -1.24
N PRO A 139 1.30 -16.50 -1.06
CA PRO A 139 0.26 -16.60 -0.05
C PRO A 139 0.80 -16.55 1.38
N VAL A 140 0.16 -15.72 2.20
CA VAL A 140 0.47 -15.52 3.61
C VAL A 140 -0.78 -15.66 4.48
N ASP A 141 -0.55 -15.98 5.76
CA ASP A 141 -1.53 -15.89 6.83
C ASP A 141 -1.21 -14.67 7.70
N ILE A 142 -2.24 -13.93 8.10
CA ILE A 142 -2.12 -12.70 8.88
C ILE A 142 -2.90 -12.83 10.17
N TYR A 143 -2.26 -12.46 11.27
CA TYR A 143 -2.80 -12.46 12.62
C TYR A 143 -2.68 -11.05 13.17
N PHE A 144 -3.80 -10.53 13.68
CA PHE A 144 -3.80 -9.28 14.43
C PHE A 144 -3.91 -9.60 15.92
N GLY A 145 -2.97 -9.09 16.71
CA GLY A 145 -2.85 -9.35 18.13
C GLY A 145 -2.98 -8.09 18.97
N LEU A 146 -3.53 -8.24 20.17
CA LEU A 146 -3.74 -7.18 21.14
C LEU A 146 -3.31 -7.67 22.52
N TYR A 147 -2.51 -6.86 23.22
CA TYR A 147 -2.09 -7.13 24.59
C TYR A 147 -2.30 -5.89 25.47
N LEU A 148 -2.98 -6.09 26.60
CA LEU A 148 -3.27 -5.07 27.60
C LEU A 148 -2.88 -5.63 28.98
N PRO A 149 -1.66 -5.36 29.48
CA PRO A 149 -1.21 -5.87 30.76
C PRO A 149 -2.14 -5.51 31.94
N GLU A 150 -2.82 -4.37 31.85
CA GLU A 150 -3.72 -3.87 32.89
C GLU A 150 -5.06 -4.63 32.93
N LEU A 151 -5.43 -5.31 31.86
CA LEU A 151 -6.62 -6.16 31.80
C LEU A 151 -6.27 -7.64 32.06
N ASP A 152 -5.25 -8.15 31.38
CA ASP A 152 -4.73 -9.50 31.54
C ASP A 152 -3.21 -9.52 31.26
N PRO A 153 -2.37 -9.67 32.30
CA PRO A 153 -0.91 -9.63 32.15
C PRO A 153 -0.31 -10.92 31.58
N TYR A 154 -1.11 -11.95 31.30
CA TYR A 154 -0.61 -13.27 30.89
C TYR A 154 -0.93 -13.63 29.43
N ASN A 155 -1.91 -12.97 28.81
CA ASN A 155 -2.43 -13.38 27.51
C ASN A 155 -2.30 -12.28 26.45
N ILE A 156 -1.83 -12.68 25.27
CA ILE A 156 -2.04 -11.93 24.03
C ILE A 156 -3.33 -12.46 23.40
N TYR A 157 -4.20 -11.56 22.95
CA TYR A 157 -5.44 -11.91 22.30
C TYR A 157 -5.32 -11.72 20.79
N LEU A 158 -5.65 -12.75 20.02
CA LEU A 158 -5.70 -12.70 18.56
C LEU A 158 -7.11 -12.42 18.08
N PHE A 159 -7.25 -11.50 17.14
CA PHE A 159 -8.48 -11.23 16.44
C PHE A 159 -8.70 -12.31 15.37
N THR A 160 -9.85 -12.95 15.42
CA THR A 160 -10.22 -14.04 14.52
C THR A 160 -11.01 -13.51 13.33
N SER A 161 -11.08 -14.29 12.24
CA SER A 161 -11.96 -14.01 11.10
C SER A 161 -13.45 -13.96 11.48
N GLY A 162 -13.83 -14.53 12.63
CA GLY A 162 -15.19 -14.46 13.18
C GLY A 162 -15.53 -13.15 13.90
N GLY A 163 -14.60 -12.19 13.96
CA GLY A 163 -14.81 -10.89 14.60
C GLY A 163 -14.71 -10.93 16.14
N THR A 164 -14.11 -11.98 16.69
CA THR A 164 -13.89 -12.14 18.14
C THR A 164 -12.41 -12.21 18.48
N PHE A 165 -12.09 -11.95 19.75
CA PHE A 165 -10.75 -12.17 20.28
C PHE A 165 -10.66 -13.52 20.98
N GLN A 166 -9.56 -14.24 20.75
CA GLN A 166 -9.22 -15.48 21.46
C GLN A 166 -7.79 -15.42 22.02
N PRO A 167 -7.50 -16.06 23.16
CA PRO A 167 -6.12 -16.14 23.65
C PRO A 167 -5.20 -16.81 22.63
N LEU A 168 -3.95 -16.34 22.53
CA LEU A 168 -2.91 -16.94 21.69
C LEU A 168 -2.66 -18.42 22.06
N SER A 169 -2.88 -18.81 23.32
CA SER A 169 -2.76 -20.19 23.79
C SER A 169 -3.79 -21.14 23.17
N ASP A 170 -4.91 -20.61 22.68
CA ASP A 170 -6.09 -21.40 22.30
C ASP A 170 -6.07 -21.70 20.79
N SER A 171 -4.97 -22.27 20.31
CA SER A 171 -4.72 -22.60 18.89
C SER A 171 -4.84 -21.37 17.97
N PRO A 172 -3.73 -20.69 17.66
CA PRO A 172 -3.76 -19.45 16.87
C PRO A 172 -4.38 -19.67 15.49
N ALA A 173 -5.50 -19.00 15.24
CA ALA A 173 -6.15 -18.94 13.94
C ALA A 173 -5.88 -17.58 13.27
N PRO A 174 -5.56 -17.56 11.97
CA PRO A 174 -5.34 -16.31 11.25
C PRO A 174 -6.62 -15.49 11.14
N TRP A 175 -6.47 -14.17 11.21
CA TRP A 175 -7.52 -13.22 10.88
C TRP A 175 -7.83 -13.26 9.38
N LYS A 176 -6.80 -13.30 8.55
CA LYS A 176 -6.89 -13.51 7.10
C LYS A 176 -5.95 -14.63 6.69
N ALA A 177 -6.47 -15.65 6.01
CA ALA A 177 -5.72 -16.85 5.66
C ALA A 177 -5.49 -16.96 4.15
N ASN A 178 -4.31 -17.43 3.75
CA ASN A 178 -3.96 -17.76 2.37
C ASN A 178 -4.24 -16.62 1.37
N ILE A 179 -3.79 -15.41 1.71
CA ILE A 179 -3.97 -14.21 0.90
C ILE A 179 -2.64 -13.69 0.36
N THR A 180 -2.67 -12.94 -0.75
CA THR A 180 -1.49 -12.24 -1.27
C THR A 180 -1.54 -10.74 -1.04
N GLY A 181 -2.65 -10.16 -0.59
CA GLY A 181 -2.79 -8.69 -0.48
C GLY A 181 -2.95 -7.99 -1.85
N PRO A 182 -3.05 -6.64 -1.90
CA PRO A 182 -2.91 -5.71 -0.78
C PRO A 182 -4.09 -5.78 0.19
N ILE A 183 -3.94 -5.16 1.36
CA ILE A 183 -4.97 -5.12 2.39
C ILE A 183 -5.12 -3.68 2.84
N HIS A 184 -6.36 -3.22 2.92
CA HIS A 184 -6.71 -1.93 3.49
C HIS A 184 -7.98 -2.11 4.33
N GLU A 185 -7.84 -2.10 5.65
CA GLU A 185 -8.92 -2.43 6.59
C GLU A 185 -8.95 -1.47 7.76
N SER A 186 -10.14 -0.98 8.12
CA SER A 186 -10.37 -0.27 9.38
C SER A 186 -10.98 -1.25 10.38
N LEU A 187 -10.28 -1.50 11.47
CA LEU A 187 -10.75 -2.34 12.55
C LEU A 187 -11.55 -1.50 13.56
N PHE A 188 -12.78 -1.92 13.82
CA PHE A 188 -13.66 -1.38 14.87
C PHE A 188 -14.14 0.07 14.70
N GLY A 189 -13.64 0.79 13.69
CA GLY A 189 -13.94 2.20 13.48
C GLY A 189 -13.32 3.11 14.55
N SER A 190 -13.86 4.32 14.67
CA SER A 190 -13.38 5.31 15.65
C SER A 190 -13.90 5.02 17.05
N ILE A 191 -12.98 4.90 18.00
CA ILE A 191 -13.25 4.62 19.42
C ILE A 191 -12.73 5.79 20.26
N GLU A 192 -13.60 6.39 21.07
CA GLU A 192 -13.20 7.42 22.03
C GLU A 192 -12.31 6.81 23.13
N THR A 193 -11.16 7.41 23.40
CA THR A 193 -10.24 6.89 24.43
C THR A 193 -10.81 7.00 25.84
N SER A 194 -11.82 7.86 26.05
CA SER A 194 -12.52 8.03 27.33
C SER A 194 -13.29 6.79 27.79
N ILE A 195 -13.64 5.87 26.89
CA ILE A 195 -14.31 4.60 27.23
C ILE A 195 -13.34 3.43 27.37
N LEU A 196 -12.07 3.63 27.02
CA LEU A 196 -11.03 2.63 27.13
C LEU A 196 -10.47 2.59 28.56
N LEU A 197 -9.96 1.43 28.97
CA LEU A 197 -9.23 1.32 30.23
C LEU A 197 -7.93 2.13 30.13
N ARG A 198 -7.55 2.78 31.23
CA ARG A 198 -6.22 3.39 31.34
C ARG A 198 -5.17 2.29 31.42
N GLY A 199 -4.00 2.52 30.83
CA GLY A 199 -2.96 1.51 30.72
C GLY A 199 -2.22 1.54 29.39
N ASN A 200 -1.44 0.49 29.16
CA ASN A 200 -0.62 0.32 27.98
C ASN A 200 -1.31 -0.65 27.02
N TYR A 201 -1.36 -0.26 25.76
CA TYR A 201 -1.94 -1.05 24.68
C TYR A 201 -0.81 -1.42 23.73
N TYR A 202 -0.62 -2.71 23.51
CA TYR A 202 0.33 -3.24 22.51
C TYR A 202 -0.43 -3.95 21.41
N LEU A 203 -0.09 -3.61 20.17
CA LEU A 203 -0.70 -4.09 18.95
C LEU A 203 0.35 -4.86 18.16
N TYR A 204 -0.05 -6.01 17.64
CA TYR A 204 0.81 -6.89 16.87
C TYR A 204 0.17 -7.19 15.52
N LEU A 205 0.95 -7.12 14.45
CA LEU A 205 0.58 -7.69 13.16
C LEU A 205 1.62 -8.75 12.81
N LEU A 206 1.23 -10.01 12.87
CA LEU A 206 2.08 -11.14 12.52
C LEU A 206 1.67 -11.64 11.13
N VAL A 207 2.64 -11.79 10.24
CA VAL A 207 2.46 -12.35 8.91
C VAL A 207 3.37 -13.55 8.77
N THR A 208 2.84 -14.67 8.29
CA THR A 208 3.60 -15.92 8.09
C THR A 208 3.31 -16.49 6.70
N PRO A 209 4.18 -17.36 6.15
CA PRO A 209 3.79 -18.16 4.99
C PRO A 209 2.50 -18.93 5.30
N ALA A 210 1.63 -19.07 4.29
CA ALA A 210 0.35 -19.76 4.49
C ALA A 210 0.53 -21.17 5.06
N GLY A 211 -0.17 -21.49 6.14
CA GLY A 211 -0.17 -22.78 6.82
C GLY A 211 1.05 -23.07 7.70
N SER A 212 1.96 -22.10 7.91
CA SER A 212 3.17 -22.31 8.73
C SER A 212 3.53 -21.08 9.56
N LEU A 213 3.71 -21.26 10.86
CA LEU A 213 4.17 -20.22 11.79
C LEU A 213 5.71 -20.15 11.95
N SER A 214 6.47 -20.98 11.22
CA SER A 214 7.92 -21.11 11.45
C SER A 214 8.73 -19.89 10.99
N ASN A 215 8.27 -19.20 9.96
CA ASN A 215 8.86 -17.98 9.44
C ASN A 215 7.84 -16.86 9.54
N TYR A 216 8.29 -15.64 9.83
CA TYR A 216 7.36 -14.56 10.08
C TYR A 216 7.99 -13.18 9.92
N TYR A 217 7.12 -12.22 9.64
CA TYR A 217 7.31 -10.82 9.98
C TYR A 217 6.36 -10.47 11.11
N ILE A 218 6.84 -9.78 12.14
CA ILE A 218 5.97 -9.23 13.18
C ILE A 218 6.24 -7.74 13.35
N TRP A 219 5.17 -6.97 13.21
CA TRP A 219 5.17 -5.55 13.47
C TRP A 219 4.54 -5.28 14.83
N THR A 220 5.22 -4.51 15.67
CA THR A 220 4.75 -4.14 17.02
C THR A 220 4.68 -2.63 17.15
N THR A 221 3.53 -2.15 17.62
CA THR A 221 3.35 -0.75 18.03
C THR A 221 2.44 -0.67 19.26
N GLY A 222 2.27 0.52 19.83
CA GLY A 222 1.45 0.68 21.02
C GLY A 222 1.28 2.12 21.46
N PHE A 223 0.37 2.33 22.39
CA PHE A 223 0.07 3.63 23.00
C PHE A 223 -0.29 3.47 24.47
N SER A 224 -0.24 4.57 25.22
CA SER A 224 -0.56 4.60 26.64
C SER A 224 -1.66 5.63 26.90
N LEU A 225 -2.58 5.30 27.80
CA LEU A 225 -3.64 6.18 28.27
C LEU A 225 -3.47 6.42 29.78
N GLU A 226 -3.38 7.69 30.18
CA GLU A 226 -3.17 8.14 31.58
C GLU A 226 -4.47 8.51 32.32
#